data_AF-A0AA35K3R3-F1
#
_entry.id   AF-A0AA35K3R3-F1
#
_cell.length_a   1.000
_cell.length_b   1.000
_cell.length_c   1.000
_cell.angle_alpha   90.00
_cell.angle_beta   90.00
_cell.angle_gamma   90.00
#
_symmetry.space_group_name_H-M   'P 1'
#
loop_
_entity.id
_entity.type
_entity.pdbx_description
1 polymer ?
#
loop_
_entity_poly.entity_id
_entity_poly.type
_entity_poly.pdbx_seq_one_letter_code
_entity_poly.pdbx_strand_id
1 'polypeptide(L)'
;MPNFDDILEHIGEFDLFQKRAFFLICFVSVAFAPIYVGVVFLGFIPEHRCLNPGAAELSSRCGWSPEQEVNYTVPNGETFTRQCMRYDVDWNATELSCTEPLEAFSSNKNFSLTTCLDGWVYDPSIWSIVSEFNLVCEDSWKLDAFQSSVNAGYFLGSICVGYIADRFGRKTSLLINTLVNSIAGVLVALAPSYLWLVIFRFIQGLISKASWTAGYILITEIVGPSYRRVVAILYQTAFAFGLLILDAVAYVIPHWRWLQLAITLPCFLLLFYYWCLPESPRWLISQGQNGRAMEIMSDIAKKNGKVMPAGFESINLEEEKEEKEQKENRGPSLLDLVRTTQMRKYTFILMYNWFTSAIMYQGLIIHLGISGDNVYLDFFYSSLVEFPAALILILTTERMGRRYPWATANLVAGAACLVAAFTPEGKLVISIHPFPCRVREGSLI
;
A
#
# COMPACT_ATOMS: atom_id res chain seq x y z
N MET A 1 -35.22 14.95 -21.31
CA MET A 1 -35.52 14.00 -20.22
C MET A 1 -34.62 14.35 -19.05
N PRO A 2 -35.14 14.41 -17.81
CA PRO A 2 -34.30 14.68 -16.65
C PRO A 2 -33.29 13.53 -16.49
N ASN A 3 -32.02 13.88 -16.36
CA ASN A 3 -30.92 12.95 -16.19
C ASN A 3 -30.89 12.45 -14.74
N PHE A 4 -30.26 11.30 -14.48
CA PHE A 4 -30.10 10.79 -13.11
C PHE A 4 -29.44 11.82 -12.17
N ASP A 5 -28.55 12.64 -12.71
CA ASP A 5 -27.89 13.71 -11.96
C ASP A 5 -28.86 14.80 -11.50
N ASP A 6 -29.90 15.10 -12.29
CA ASP A 6 -30.92 16.08 -11.95
C ASP A 6 -31.75 15.60 -10.73
N ILE A 7 -31.92 14.29 -10.58
CA ILE A 7 -32.58 13.70 -9.39
C ILE A 7 -31.73 13.91 -8.15
N LEU A 8 -30.43 13.62 -8.24
CA LEU A 8 -29.51 13.77 -7.10
C LEU A 8 -29.43 15.22 -6.63
N GLU A 9 -29.54 16.18 -7.56
CA GLU A 9 -29.65 17.60 -7.22
C GLU A 9 -30.93 17.90 -6.40
N HIS A 10 -32.07 17.33 -6.77
CA HIS A 10 -33.34 17.52 -6.06
C HIS A 10 -33.40 16.83 -4.69
N ILE A 11 -32.86 15.62 -4.59
CA ILE A 11 -32.87 14.81 -3.37
C ILE A 11 -31.75 15.24 -2.38
N GLY A 12 -30.88 16.15 -2.80
CA GLY A 12 -29.76 16.69 -2.04
C GLY A 12 -28.45 16.03 -2.45
N GLU A 13 -27.55 16.82 -3.03
CA GLU A 13 -26.31 16.31 -3.65
C GLU A 13 -25.34 15.68 -2.63
N PHE A 14 -25.30 16.18 -1.39
CA PHE A 14 -24.42 15.70 -0.33
C PHE A 14 -25.02 15.94 1.07
N ASP A 15 -26.22 15.39 1.29
CA ASP A 15 -26.95 15.55 2.55
C ASP A 15 -26.59 14.43 3.56
N LEU A 16 -27.32 14.34 4.68
CA LEU A 16 -27.01 13.48 5.82
C LEU A 16 -26.76 12.01 5.42
N PHE A 17 -27.59 11.45 4.53
CA PHE A 17 -27.40 10.08 4.06
C PHE A 17 -26.08 9.90 3.33
N GLN A 18 -25.79 10.77 2.35
CA GLN A 18 -24.57 10.71 1.56
C GLN A 18 -23.32 10.95 2.42
N LYS A 19 -23.38 11.86 3.40
CA LYS A 19 -22.30 12.09 4.37
C LYS A 19 -22.01 10.85 5.19
N ARG A 20 -23.05 10.16 5.69
CA ARG A 20 -22.90 8.91 6.44
C ARG A 20 -22.34 7.79 5.58
N ALA A 21 -22.86 7.61 4.37
CA ALA A 21 -22.36 6.62 3.42
C ALA A 21 -20.89 6.89 3.04
N PHE A 22 -20.53 8.14 2.80
CA PHE A 22 -19.16 8.57 2.53
C PHE A 22 -18.22 8.23 3.69
N PHE A 23 -18.59 8.61 4.92
CA PHE A 23 -17.79 8.33 6.11
C PHE A 23 -17.54 6.82 6.29
N LEU A 24 -18.56 5.99 6.07
CA LEU A 24 -18.40 4.54 6.11
C LEU A 24 -17.45 4.05 5.01
N ILE A 25 -17.67 4.47 3.77
CA ILE A 25 -16.82 4.07 2.63
C ILE A 25 -15.35 4.51 2.84
N CYS A 26 -15.08 5.63 3.53
CA CYS A 26 -13.72 6.05 3.86
C CYS A 26 -12.91 5.00 4.62
N PHE A 27 -13.52 4.18 5.48
CA PHE A 27 -12.80 3.09 6.16
C PHE A 27 -12.30 2.01 5.20
N VAL A 28 -12.93 1.82 4.03
CA VAL A 28 -12.39 0.94 2.98
C VAL A 28 -11.09 1.52 2.43
N SER A 29 -11.00 2.86 2.31
CA SER A 29 -9.77 3.55 1.92
C SER A 29 -8.67 3.43 2.96
N VAL A 30 -9.02 3.62 4.23
CA VAL A 30 -8.12 3.41 5.39
C VAL A 30 -7.58 1.99 5.42
N ALA A 31 -8.44 0.98 5.24
CA ALA A 31 -8.06 -0.43 5.25
C ALA A 31 -7.18 -0.85 4.06
N PHE A 32 -7.20 -0.09 2.96
CA PHE A 32 -6.37 -0.36 1.79
C PHE A 32 -4.90 0.05 1.99
N ALA A 33 -4.63 1.11 2.76
CA ALA A 33 -3.29 1.64 3.00
C ALA A 33 -2.29 0.61 3.55
N PRO A 34 -2.60 -0.14 4.63
CA PRO A 34 -1.73 -1.19 5.13
C PRO A 34 -1.39 -2.31 4.14
N ILE A 35 -2.29 -2.59 3.19
CA ILE A 35 -2.07 -3.64 2.19
C ILE A 35 -1.12 -3.14 1.11
N TYR A 36 -1.31 -1.88 0.72
CA TYR A 36 -0.52 -1.24 -0.34
C TYR A 36 0.91 -0.93 0.12
N VAL A 37 1.07 -0.41 1.34
CA VAL A 37 2.34 0.14 1.84
C VAL A 37 2.93 -0.64 3.02
N GLY A 38 2.19 -1.58 3.62
CA GLY A 38 2.64 -2.29 4.82
C GLY A 38 3.93 -3.09 4.67
N VAL A 39 4.43 -3.31 3.44
CA VAL A 39 5.75 -3.91 3.22
C VAL A 39 6.89 -3.13 3.89
N VAL A 40 6.78 -1.81 4.03
CA VAL A 40 7.80 -0.97 4.69
C VAL A 40 8.05 -1.43 6.13
N PHE A 41 7.00 -1.80 6.86
CA PHE A 41 7.11 -2.26 8.25
C PHE A 41 7.25 -3.79 8.37
N LEU A 42 6.54 -4.55 7.54
CA LEU A 42 6.57 -6.01 7.60
C LEU A 42 7.87 -6.59 7.04
N GLY A 43 8.44 -5.91 6.05
CA GLY A 43 9.67 -6.26 5.34
C GLY A 43 10.89 -5.48 5.82
N PHE A 44 10.83 -4.84 6.98
CA PHE A 44 11.98 -4.12 7.51
C PHE A 44 13.21 -5.04 7.59
N ILE A 45 14.36 -4.54 7.15
CA ILE A 45 15.63 -5.29 7.17
C ILE A 45 16.36 -4.88 8.45
N PRO A 46 16.31 -5.69 9.52
CA PRO A 46 17.09 -5.40 10.72
C PRO A 46 18.58 -5.51 10.42
N GLU A 47 19.39 -4.85 11.26
CA GLU A 47 20.83 -5.08 11.27
C GLU A 47 21.10 -6.57 11.46
N HIS A 48 21.99 -7.10 10.62
CA HIS A 48 22.26 -8.52 10.54
C HIS A 48 23.75 -8.77 10.28
N ARG A 49 24.20 -9.95 10.71
CA ARG A 49 25.54 -10.47 10.46
C ARG A 49 25.48 -11.99 10.23
N CYS A 50 26.51 -12.56 9.61
CA CYS A 50 26.62 -14.01 9.50
C CYS A 50 26.64 -14.67 10.89
N LEU A 51 25.98 -15.82 11.01
CA LEU A 51 26.22 -16.72 12.14
C LEU A 51 27.57 -17.43 11.93
N ASN A 52 28.46 -17.30 12.92
CA ASN A 52 29.75 -18.00 12.94
C ASN A 52 29.68 -19.19 13.91
N PRO A 53 29.64 -20.44 13.40
CA PRO A 53 29.60 -21.62 14.28
C PRO A 53 30.89 -21.70 15.11
N GLY A 54 30.76 -21.98 16.40
CA GLY A 54 31.90 -22.04 17.35
C GLY A 54 32.33 -20.69 17.93
N ALA A 55 32.00 -19.56 17.30
CA ALA A 55 32.39 -18.24 17.79
C ALA A 55 31.75 -17.90 19.15
N ALA A 56 30.49 -18.28 19.37
CA ALA A 56 29.81 -18.09 20.67
C ALA A 56 30.42 -18.93 21.80
N GLU A 57 30.92 -20.13 21.49
CA GLU A 57 31.58 -20.99 22.46
C GLU A 57 32.98 -20.46 22.81
N LEU A 58 33.72 -19.98 21.81
CA LEU A 58 35.00 -19.29 22.00
C LEU A 58 34.83 -18.00 22.81
N SER A 59 33.82 -17.19 22.49
CA SER A 59 33.43 -15.97 23.21
C SER A 59 33.18 -16.25 24.70
N SER A 60 32.43 -17.32 25.00
CA SER A 60 32.19 -17.77 26.38
C SER A 60 33.47 -18.26 27.09
N ARG A 61 34.31 -19.04 26.39
CA ARG A 61 35.59 -19.54 26.93
C ARG A 61 36.57 -18.40 27.25
N CYS A 62 36.61 -17.38 26.39
CA CYS A 62 37.53 -16.25 26.49
C CYS A 62 36.97 -15.09 27.32
N GLY A 63 35.68 -15.12 27.69
CA GLY A 63 35.03 -14.07 28.47
C GLY A 63 34.87 -12.76 27.71
N TRP A 64 34.64 -12.81 26.40
CA TRP A 64 34.49 -11.62 25.56
C TRP A 64 33.17 -10.88 25.83
N SER A 65 33.21 -9.55 25.66
CA SER A 65 31.98 -8.77 25.55
C SER A 65 31.32 -8.99 24.18
N PRO A 66 30.00 -8.74 24.03
CA PRO A 66 29.32 -8.85 22.74
C PRO A 66 29.95 -7.98 21.65
N GLU A 67 30.45 -6.80 22.02
CA GLU A 67 31.15 -5.88 21.11
C GLU A 67 32.50 -6.44 20.65
N GLN A 68 33.24 -7.07 21.56
CA GLN A 68 34.51 -7.72 21.24
C GLN A 68 34.31 -8.91 20.31
N GLU A 69 33.29 -9.74 20.56
CA GLU A 69 32.93 -10.86 19.69
C GLU A 69 32.63 -10.38 18.27
N VAL A 70 31.83 -9.32 18.12
CA VAL A 70 31.53 -8.74 16.80
C VAL A 70 32.81 -8.23 16.14
N ASN A 71 33.66 -7.50 16.86
CA ASN A 71 34.89 -6.92 16.31
C ASN A 71 35.90 -7.99 15.84
N TYR A 72 35.97 -9.13 16.52
CA TYR A 72 36.87 -10.23 16.12
C TYR A 72 36.29 -11.13 15.03
N THR A 73 34.97 -11.28 14.96
CA THR A 73 34.34 -12.29 14.10
C THR A 73 33.77 -11.72 12.80
N VAL A 74 33.46 -10.42 12.76
CA VAL A 74 32.89 -9.74 11.60
C VAL A 74 34.01 -9.09 10.79
N PRO A 75 34.04 -9.27 9.45
CA PRO A 75 35.05 -8.65 8.62
C PRO A 75 35.03 -7.12 8.63
N ASN A 76 36.21 -6.51 8.69
CA ASN A 76 36.34 -5.07 8.46
C ASN A 76 36.20 -4.75 6.98
N GLY A 77 35.32 -3.81 6.62
CA GLY A 77 35.07 -3.43 5.23
C GLY A 77 33.83 -2.57 5.04
N GLU A 78 33.38 -2.45 3.80
CA GLU A 78 32.10 -1.83 3.44
C GLU A 78 30.92 -2.56 4.10
N THR A 79 29.77 -1.90 4.18
CA THR A 79 28.54 -2.42 4.81
C THR A 79 28.16 -3.81 4.30
N PHE A 80 28.24 -4.05 2.99
CA PHE A 80 27.97 -5.36 2.40
C PHE A 80 28.91 -6.45 2.92
N THR A 81 30.22 -6.17 3.04
CA THR A 81 31.20 -7.12 3.55
C THR A 81 30.96 -7.45 5.03
N ARG A 82 30.57 -6.46 5.85
CA ARG A 82 30.28 -6.65 7.27
C ARG A 82 29.01 -7.48 7.50
N GLN A 83 28.00 -7.29 6.65
CA GLN A 83 26.70 -7.91 6.83
C GLN A 83 26.61 -9.29 6.17
N CYS A 84 27.10 -9.42 4.93
CA CYS A 84 26.86 -10.58 4.07
C CYS A 84 28.02 -11.57 3.93
N MET A 85 29.20 -11.25 4.49
CA MET A 85 30.40 -12.08 4.37
C MET A 85 30.94 -12.42 5.76
N ARG A 86 31.61 -13.57 5.86
CA ARG A 86 32.34 -13.99 7.07
C ARG A 86 33.74 -14.47 6.73
N TYR A 87 34.58 -14.51 7.75
CA TYR A 87 35.87 -15.18 7.68
C TYR A 87 35.67 -16.69 7.52
N ASP A 88 36.37 -17.29 6.55
CA ASP A 88 36.40 -18.73 6.32
C ASP A 88 37.38 -19.39 7.31
N VAL A 89 36.95 -19.42 8.58
CA VAL A 89 37.73 -19.88 9.72
C VAL A 89 36.90 -20.86 10.54
N ASP A 90 37.53 -21.96 10.97
CA ASP A 90 36.95 -22.87 11.94
C ASP A 90 37.19 -22.34 13.36
N TRP A 91 36.19 -21.67 13.92
CA TRP A 91 36.24 -21.07 15.27
C TRP A 91 36.30 -22.11 16.40
N ASN A 92 36.10 -23.39 16.10
CA ASN A 92 36.16 -24.46 17.09
C ASN A 92 37.58 -25.08 17.23
N ALA A 93 38.53 -24.61 16.41
CA ALA A 93 39.89 -25.12 16.49
C ALA A 93 40.54 -24.78 17.85
N THR A 94 41.30 -25.72 18.40
CA THR A 94 41.92 -25.59 19.74
C THR A 94 43.09 -24.62 19.79
N GLU A 95 43.56 -24.16 18.62
CA GLU A 95 44.73 -23.29 18.47
C GLU A 95 44.38 -21.78 18.45
N LEU A 96 43.10 -21.40 18.52
CA LEU A 96 42.71 -19.98 18.53
C LEU A 96 43.05 -19.29 19.85
N SER A 97 43.76 -18.17 19.76
CA SER A 97 44.04 -17.27 20.88
C SER A 97 42.81 -16.44 21.25
N CYS A 98 42.63 -16.18 22.55
CA CYS A 98 41.57 -15.30 23.06
C CYS A 98 41.83 -13.80 22.83
N THR A 99 43.07 -13.39 22.56
CA THR A 99 43.40 -11.96 22.35
C THR A 99 43.41 -11.58 20.89
N GLU A 100 43.94 -12.46 20.03
CA GLU A 100 44.03 -12.23 18.58
C GLU A 100 43.72 -13.55 17.84
N PRO A 101 42.43 -13.95 17.77
CA PRO A 101 42.02 -15.24 17.20
C PRO A 101 42.37 -15.38 15.72
N LEU A 102 42.46 -14.28 14.99
CA LEU A 102 42.75 -14.24 13.55
C LEU A 102 44.25 -14.32 13.23
N GLU A 103 45.16 -14.13 14.19
CA GLU A 103 46.61 -14.20 13.95
C GLU A 103 47.08 -15.60 13.54
N ALA A 104 46.45 -16.65 14.06
CA ALA A 104 46.74 -18.04 13.71
C ALA A 104 46.60 -18.31 12.19
N PHE A 105 45.78 -17.52 11.51
CA PHE A 105 45.48 -17.65 10.08
C PHE A 105 46.19 -16.57 9.23
N SER A 106 47.03 -15.73 9.84
CA SER A 106 47.64 -14.54 9.22
C SER A 106 48.88 -14.80 8.34
N SER A 107 49.25 -16.07 8.10
CA SER A 107 50.46 -16.46 7.36
C SER A 107 50.54 -15.83 5.95
N ASN A 108 49.39 -15.51 5.34
CA ASN A 108 49.28 -14.64 4.16
C ASN A 108 48.21 -13.58 4.46
N LYS A 109 48.56 -12.29 4.40
CA LYS A 109 47.74 -11.11 4.77
C LYS A 109 46.35 -10.93 4.09
N ASN A 110 45.81 -11.96 3.42
CA ASN A 110 44.47 -11.97 2.86
C ASN A 110 43.64 -13.07 3.52
N PHE A 111 42.76 -12.70 4.44
CA PHE A 111 41.75 -13.61 4.97
C PHE A 111 40.79 -14.02 3.84
N SER A 112 40.57 -15.33 3.66
CA SER A 112 39.52 -15.81 2.76
C SER A 112 38.16 -15.46 3.35
N LEU A 113 37.38 -14.71 2.58
CA LEU A 113 35.99 -14.40 2.91
C LEU A 113 35.08 -15.36 2.17
N THR A 114 34.07 -15.86 2.86
CA THR A 114 33.04 -16.73 2.30
C THR A 114 31.65 -16.19 2.63
N THR A 115 30.64 -16.66 1.91
CA THR A 115 29.24 -16.29 2.17
C THR A 115 28.73 -16.94 3.46
N CYS A 116 27.66 -16.39 4.05
CA CYS A 116 27.07 -16.95 5.27
C CYS A 116 26.35 -18.27 4.93
N LEU A 117 26.97 -19.42 5.23
CA LEU A 117 26.38 -20.74 5.00
C LEU A 117 25.54 -21.25 6.19
N ASP A 118 25.90 -20.81 7.40
CA ASP A 118 25.36 -21.35 8.66
C ASP A 118 24.19 -20.53 9.22
N GLY A 119 23.69 -19.54 8.46
CA GLY A 119 22.58 -18.67 8.85
C GLY A 119 23.00 -17.27 9.31
N TRP A 120 22.09 -16.60 10.02
CA TRP A 120 22.16 -15.17 10.29
C TRP A 120 21.85 -14.86 11.75
N VAL A 121 22.46 -13.79 12.27
CA VAL A 121 22.15 -13.21 13.57
C VAL A 121 21.56 -11.83 13.34
N TYR A 122 20.34 -11.62 13.84
CA TYR A 122 19.59 -10.36 13.74
C TYR A 122 19.50 -9.66 15.10
N ASP A 123 19.27 -8.34 15.08
CA ASP A 123 18.86 -7.59 16.28
C ASP A 123 17.54 -8.17 16.85
N PRO A 124 17.50 -8.57 18.14
CA PRO A 124 16.31 -9.14 18.76
C PRO A 124 15.12 -8.17 18.91
N SER A 125 15.36 -6.86 18.73
CA SER A 125 14.36 -5.81 18.99
C SER A 125 13.22 -5.77 17.96
N ILE A 126 13.46 -6.27 16.74
CA ILE A 126 12.51 -6.19 15.62
C ILE A 126 12.38 -7.56 14.95
N TRP A 127 11.13 -8.05 14.83
CA TRP A 127 10.82 -9.31 14.16
C TRP A 127 10.05 -9.04 12.88
N SER A 128 10.73 -9.19 11.74
CA SER A 128 10.20 -8.95 10.39
C SER A 128 10.13 -10.23 9.55
N ILE A 129 9.49 -10.14 8.38
CA ILE A 129 9.46 -11.23 7.40
C ILE A 129 10.90 -11.59 6.97
N VAL A 130 11.78 -10.59 6.92
CA VAL A 130 13.18 -10.75 6.52
C VAL A 130 13.94 -11.58 7.55
N SER A 131 13.80 -11.28 8.84
CA SER A 131 14.48 -12.02 9.91
C SER A 131 13.92 -13.43 10.09
N GLU A 132 12.62 -13.65 9.83
CA GLU A 132 12.00 -14.97 9.96
C GLU A 132 12.33 -15.92 8.80
N PHE A 133 12.39 -15.42 7.56
CA PHE A 133 12.66 -16.23 6.37
C PHE A 133 14.07 -16.08 5.80
N ASN A 134 14.97 -15.36 6.49
CA ASN A 134 16.35 -15.10 6.07
C ASN A 134 16.47 -14.46 4.67
N LEU A 135 15.71 -13.39 4.44
CA LEU A 135 15.63 -12.73 3.12
C LEU A 135 16.69 -11.62 2.95
N VAL A 136 17.94 -11.92 3.28
CA VAL A 136 19.07 -10.96 3.21
C VAL A 136 20.11 -11.38 2.17
N CYS A 137 20.95 -10.44 1.77
CA CYS A 137 22.09 -10.67 0.88
C CYS A 137 21.69 -11.33 -0.46
N GLU A 138 22.09 -12.57 -0.74
CA GLU A 138 21.74 -13.29 -1.98
C GLU A 138 20.22 -13.47 -2.16
N ASP A 139 19.48 -13.51 -1.05
CA ASP A 139 18.04 -13.73 -1.02
C ASP A 139 17.22 -12.44 -0.87
N SER A 140 17.87 -11.27 -0.89
CA SER A 140 17.22 -9.96 -0.74
C SER A 140 16.12 -9.71 -1.78
N TRP A 141 16.32 -10.17 -3.03
CA TRP A 141 15.34 -10.06 -4.11
C TRP A 141 13.99 -10.73 -3.81
N LYS A 142 13.94 -11.67 -2.85
CA LYS A 142 12.69 -12.30 -2.43
C LYS A 142 11.76 -11.28 -1.77
N LEU A 143 12.29 -10.32 -1.01
CA LEU A 143 11.44 -9.26 -0.45
C LEU A 143 10.80 -8.40 -1.55
N ASP A 144 11.55 -8.09 -2.61
CA ASP A 144 11.03 -7.38 -3.77
C ASP A 144 10.01 -8.21 -4.55
N ALA A 145 10.24 -9.52 -4.66
CA ALA A 145 9.29 -10.46 -5.26
C ALA A 145 7.98 -10.54 -4.46
N PHE A 146 8.05 -10.47 -3.13
CA PHE A 146 6.88 -10.39 -2.27
C PHE A 146 6.02 -9.16 -2.58
N GLN A 147 6.61 -7.96 -2.68
CA GLN A 147 5.86 -6.76 -3.05
C GLN A 147 5.36 -6.81 -4.51
N SER A 148 6.20 -7.32 -5.41
CA SER A 148 5.85 -7.50 -6.82
C SER A 148 4.66 -8.44 -7.00
N SER A 149 4.52 -9.47 -6.16
CA SER A 149 3.36 -10.36 -6.18
C SER A 149 2.05 -9.63 -5.90
N VAL A 150 2.04 -8.67 -4.96
CA VAL A 150 0.87 -7.85 -4.65
C VAL A 150 0.50 -6.97 -5.85
N ASN A 151 1.49 -6.34 -6.49
CA ASN A 151 1.29 -5.52 -7.68
C ASN A 151 0.78 -6.32 -8.88
N ALA A 152 1.32 -7.53 -9.11
CA ALA A 152 0.83 -8.45 -10.13
C ALA A 152 -0.63 -8.87 -9.84
N GLY A 153 -0.95 -9.10 -8.56
CA GLY A 153 -2.31 -9.26 -8.08
C GLY A 153 -3.19 -8.06 -8.45
N TYR A 154 -2.78 -6.82 -8.17
CA TYR A 154 -3.54 -5.63 -8.54
C TYR A 154 -3.85 -5.56 -10.02
N PHE A 155 -2.88 -5.86 -10.86
CA PHE A 155 -3.04 -5.86 -12.31
C PHE A 155 -4.12 -6.85 -12.75
N LEU A 156 -3.97 -8.13 -12.40
CA LEU A 156 -4.93 -9.18 -12.76
C LEU A 156 -6.30 -8.96 -12.12
N GLY A 157 -6.31 -8.53 -10.86
CA GLY A 157 -7.50 -8.21 -10.09
C GLY A 157 -8.32 -7.09 -10.70
N SER A 158 -7.67 -6.01 -11.15
CA SER A 158 -8.34 -4.88 -11.77
C SER A 158 -9.12 -5.27 -13.04
N ILE A 159 -8.63 -6.25 -13.80
CA ILE A 159 -9.27 -6.77 -15.01
C ILE A 159 -10.43 -7.72 -14.64
N CYS A 160 -10.14 -8.75 -13.85
CA CYS A 160 -11.11 -9.80 -13.54
C CYS A 160 -12.20 -9.32 -12.58
N VAL A 161 -11.81 -8.73 -11.45
CA VAL A 161 -12.74 -8.30 -10.39
C VAL A 161 -13.48 -7.04 -10.81
N GLY A 162 -12.88 -6.17 -11.63
CA GLY A 162 -13.57 -5.03 -12.24
C GLY A 162 -14.77 -5.48 -13.08
N TYR A 163 -14.56 -6.47 -13.97
CA TYR A 163 -15.63 -7.07 -14.76
C TYR A 163 -16.71 -7.73 -13.91
N ILE A 164 -16.31 -8.46 -12.86
CA ILE A 164 -17.24 -9.07 -11.89
C ILE A 164 -18.05 -7.98 -11.16
N ALA A 165 -17.41 -6.87 -10.76
CA ALA A 165 -18.08 -5.77 -10.07
C ALA A 165 -19.12 -5.08 -10.96
N ASP A 166 -18.83 -4.92 -12.25
CA ASP A 166 -19.77 -4.37 -13.23
C ASP A 166 -20.97 -5.31 -13.45
N ARG A 167 -20.79 -6.63 -13.32
CA ARG A 167 -21.83 -7.63 -13.56
C ARG A 167 -22.69 -7.97 -12.35
N PHE A 168 -22.09 -8.08 -11.16
CA PHE A 168 -22.77 -8.54 -9.94
C PHE A 168 -23.15 -7.40 -8.97
N GLY A 169 -22.75 -6.16 -9.28
CA GLY A 169 -23.07 -4.99 -8.47
C GLY A 169 -21.90 -4.52 -7.62
N ARG A 170 -21.94 -3.22 -7.27
CA ARG A 170 -20.86 -2.54 -6.56
C ARG A 170 -20.80 -2.99 -5.10
N LYS A 171 -21.94 -3.07 -4.41
CA LYS A 171 -22.03 -3.47 -3.01
C LYS A 171 -21.67 -4.95 -2.83
N THR A 172 -22.22 -5.83 -3.67
CA THR A 172 -21.91 -7.28 -3.61
C THR A 172 -20.43 -7.54 -3.83
N SER A 173 -19.83 -6.90 -4.85
CA SER A 173 -18.39 -7.00 -5.12
C SER A 173 -17.57 -6.50 -3.94
N LEU A 174 -17.89 -5.32 -3.38
CA LEU A 174 -17.21 -4.77 -2.21
C LEU A 174 -17.18 -5.76 -1.04
N LEU A 175 -18.31 -6.38 -0.70
CA LEU A 175 -18.44 -7.29 0.44
C LEU A 175 -17.69 -8.61 0.23
N ILE A 176 -17.85 -9.24 -0.94
CA ILE A 176 -17.11 -10.47 -1.27
C ILE A 176 -15.61 -10.21 -1.24
N ASN A 177 -15.19 -9.11 -1.87
CA ASN A 177 -13.78 -8.77 -1.93
C ASN A 177 -13.22 -8.46 -0.53
N THR A 178 -13.96 -7.76 0.32
CA THR A 178 -13.58 -7.50 1.72
C THR A 178 -13.45 -8.79 2.51
N LEU A 179 -14.36 -9.74 2.33
CA LEU A 179 -14.30 -11.04 3.01
C LEU A 179 -13.05 -11.83 2.60
N VAL A 180 -12.82 -11.99 1.30
CA VAL A 180 -11.66 -12.75 0.80
C VAL A 180 -10.35 -12.06 1.17
N ASN A 181 -10.30 -10.73 1.11
CA ASN A 181 -9.14 -9.95 1.56
C ASN A 181 -8.84 -10.16 3.04
N SER A 182 -9.87 -10.17 3.89
CA SER A 182 -9.70 -10.35 5.34
C SER A 182 -9.24 -11.78 5.68
N ILE A 183 -9.79 -12.79 5.00
CA ILE A 183 -9.33 -14.18 5.13
C ILE A 183 -7.88 -14.31 4.66
N ALA A 184 -7.55 -13.78 3.48
CA ALA A 184 -6.18 -13.82 2.94
C ALA A 184 -5.18 -13.14 3.88
N GLY A 185 -5.53 -11.99 4.46
CA GLY A 185 -4.64 -11.28 5.39
C GLY A 185 -4.38 -12.05 6.69
N VAL A 186 -5.35 -12.82 7.20
CA VAL A 186 -5.14 -13.73 8.34
C VAL A 186 -4.25 -14.90 7.94
N LEU A 187 -4.46 -15.46 6.75
CA LEU A 187 -3.62 -16.54 6.22
C LEU A 187 -2.17 -16.09 6.00
N VAL A 188 -1.92 -14.83 5.61
CA VAL A 188 -0.57 -14.25 5.55
C VAL A 188 0.10 -14.29 6.93
N ALA A 189 -0.61 -13.88 7.98
CA ALA A 189 -0.07 -13.87 9.34
C ALA A 189 0.21 -15.28 9.89
N LEU A 190 -0.50 -16.29 9.39
CA LEU A 190 -0.35 -17.71 9.77
C LEU A 190 0.53 -18.50 8.80
N ALA A 191 1.10 -17.86 7.77
CA ALA A 191 1.84 -18.55 6.73
C ALA A 191 3.06 -19.29 7.32
N PRO A 192 3.20 -20.62 7.08
CA PRO A 192 4.31 -21.40 7.65
C PRO A 192 5.59 -21.33 6.79
N SER A 193 5.48 -20.93 5.53
CA SER A 193 6.61 -20.81 4.61
C SER A 193 6.49 -19.59 3.71
N TYR A 194 7.63 -19.14 3.18
CA TYR A 194 7.71 -18.01 2.27
C TYR A 194 6.80 -18.15 1.04
N LEU A 195 6.70 -19.35 0.46
CA LEU A 195 5.83 -19.59 -0.70
C LEU A 195 4.35 -19.34 -0.38
N TRP A 196 3.85 -19.85 0.76
CA TRP A 196 2.47 -19.61 1.19
C TRP A 196 2.21 -18.12 1.45
N LEU A 197 3.19 -17.45 2.05
CA LEU A 197 3.14 -16.01 2.32
C LEU A 197 3.00 -15.20 1.01
N VAL A 198 3.77 -15.54 -0.04
CA VAL A 198 3.64 -14.92 -1.37
C VAL A 198 2.29 -15.23 -2.02
N ILE A 199 1.81 -16.47 -1.95
CA ILE A 199 0.51 -16.87 -2.53
C ILE A 199 -0.63 -16.08 -1.87
N PHE A 200 -0.67 -16.02 -0.54
CA PHE A 200 -1.73 -15.31 0.18
C PHE A 200 -1.66 -13.80 -0.07
N ARG A 201 -0.45 -13.23 -0.19
CA ARG A 201 -0.30 -11.82 -0.60
C ARG A 201 -0.73 -11.54 -2.02
N PHE A 202 -0.45 -12.44 -2.96
CA PHE A 202 -0.95 -12.32 -4.32
C PHE A 202 -2.48 -12.30 -4.34
N ILE A 203 -3.14 -13.18 -3.59
CA ILE A 203 -4.61 -13.19 -3.42
C ILE A 203 -5.11 -11.89 -2.79
N GLN A 204 -4.42 -11.38 -1.76
CA GLN A 204 -4.76 -10.11 -1.13
C GLN A 204 -4.64 -8.94 -2.14
N GLY A 205 -3.61 -8.96 -3.00
CA GLY A 205 -3.41 -8.04 -4.11
C GLY A 205 -4.53 -8.12 -5.15
N LEU A 206 -4.92 -9.32 -5.59
CA LEU A 206 -6.02 -9.52 -6.56
C LEU A 206 -7.32 -8.79 -6.20
N ILE A 207 -7.58 -8.61 -4.91
CA ILE A 207 -8.92 -8.26 -4.42
C ILE A 207 -8.98 -6.87 -3.78
N SER A 208 -7.91 -6.45 -3.10
CA SER A 208 -7.91 -5.20 -2.33
C SER A 208 -8.03 -3.95 -3.21
N LYS A 209 -7.32 -3.87 -4.35
CA LYS A 209 -7.45 -2.71 -5.26
C LYS A 209 -8.82 -2.62 -5.92
N ALA A 210 -9.43 -3.76 -6.23
CA ALA A 210 -10.77 -3.83 -6.77
C ALA A 210 -11.80 -3.36 -5.73
N SER A 211 -11.65 -3.77 -4.46
CA SER A 211 -12.48 -3.27 -3.34
C SER A 211 -12.39 -1.76 -3.20
N TRP A 212 -11.17 -1.23 -3.21
CA TRP A 212 -10.91 0.20 -3.06
C TRP A 212 -11.55 1.01 -4.20
N THR A 213 -11.41 0.52 -5.44
CA THR A 213 -12.02 1.14 -6.62
C THR A 213 -13.55 1.03 -6.61
N ALA A 214 -14.11 -0.12 -6.20
CA ALA A 214 -15.55 -0.30 -6.09
C ALA A 214 -16.18 0.64 -5.05
N GLY A 215 -15.51 0.84 -3.91
CA GLY A 215 -15.92 1.82 -2.89
C GLY A 215 -15.92 3.25 -3.42
N TYR A 216 -14.84 3.64 -4.13
CA TYR A 216 -14.75 4.93 -4.80
C TYR A 216 -15.89 5.14 -5.82
N ILE A 217 -16.16 4.16 -6.67
CA ILE A 217 -17.22 4.26 -7.67
C ILE A 217 -18.58 4.38 -6.98
N LEU A 218 -18.87 3.51 -6.02
CA LEU A 218 -20.14 3.50 -5.29
C LEU A 218 -20.46 4.87 -4.68
N ILE A 219 -19.49 5.54 -4.04
CA ILE A 219 -19.75 6.87 -3.49
C ILE A 219 -19.95 7.92 -4.58
N THR A 220 -19.17 7.90 -5.66
CA THR A 220 -19.34 8.89 -6.75
C THR A 220 -20.66 8.74 -7.50
N GLU A 221 -21.27 7.55 -7.48
CA GLU A 221 -22.57 7.25 -8.07
C GLU A 221 -23.75 7.67 -7.16
N ILE A 222 -23.52 7.77 -5.85
CA ILE A 222 -24.52 8.21 -4.86
C ILE A 222 -24.48 9.73 -4.63
N VAL A 223 -23.32 10.36 -4.82
CA VAL A 223 -23.12 11.80 -4.59
C VAL A 223 -23.42 12.61 -5.87
N GLY A 224 -24.03 13.78 -5.68
CA GLY A 224 -24.34 14.73 -6.74
C GLY A 224 -23.11 15.29 -7.46
N PRO A 225 -23.25 15.73 -8.71
CA PRO A 225 -22.14 16.09 -9.59
C PRO A 225 -21.21 17.17 -9.02
N SER A 226 -21.73 18.12 -8.25
CA SER A 226 -20.96 19.23 -7.68
C SER A 226 -19.92 18.77 -6.65
N TYR A 227 -20.27 17.77 -5.82
CA TYR A 227 -19.42 17.30 -4.71
C TYR A 227 -18.52 16.11 -5.08
N ARG A 228 -18.71 15.47 -6.24
CA ARG A 228 -17.92 14.30 -6.68
C ARG A 228 -16.40 14.52 -6.59
N ARG A 229 -15.94 15.73 -6.91
CA ARG A 229 -14.51 16.08 -6.89
C ARG A 229 -13.96 16.11 -5.48
N VAL A 230 -14.65 16.79 -4.57
CA VAL A 230 -14.26 16.92 -3.17
C VAL A 230 -14.29 15.56 -2.49
N VAL A 231 -15.37 14.81 -2.68
CA VAL A 231 -15.51 13.44 -2.16
C VAL A 231 -14.40 12.52 -2.67
N ALA A 232 -14.03 12.62 -3.95
CA ALA A 232 -12.92 11.86 -4.51
C ALA A 232 -11.58 12.18 -3.81
N ILE A 233 -11.30 13.47 -3.58
CA ILE A 233 -10.07 13.89 -2.91
C ILE A 233 -10.09 13.45 -1.44
N LEU A 234 -11.19 13.65 -0.73
CA LEU A 234 -11.32 13.24 0.67
C LEU A 234 -11.25 11.72 0.85
N TYR A 235 -11.75 10.93 -0.12
CA TYR A 235 -11.57 9.48 -0.13
C TYR A 235 -10.09 9.09 -0.25
N GLN A 236 -9.31 9.82 -1.04
CA GLN A 236 -7.85 9.66 -1.07
C GLN A 236 -7.19 10.15 0.23
N THR A 237 -7.67 11.22 0.85
CA THR A 237 -7.18 11.66 2.16
C THR A 237 -7.45 10.62 3.26
N ALA A 238 -8.55 9.87 3.16
CA ALA A 238 -8.82 8.75 4.06
C ALA A 238 -7.77 7.63 3.93
N PHE A 239 -7.18 7.44 2.75
CA PHE A 239 -6.04 6.53 2.59
C PHE A 239 -4.82 7.05 3.36
N ALA A 240 -4.52 8.35 3.33
CA ALA A 240 -3.44 8.96 4.11
C ALA A 240 -3.63 8.78 5.63
N PHE A 241 -4.87 8.88 6.12
CA PHE A 241 -5.19 8.53 7.52
C PHE A 241 -4.87 7.06 7.82
N GLY A 242 -5.09 6.15 6.87
CA GLY A 242 -4.69 4.75 7.01
C GLY A 242 -3.18 4.54 7.10
N LEU A 243 -2.37 5.39 6.44
CA LEU A 243 -0.92 5.36 6.58
C LEU A 243 -0.48 5.80 8.00
N LEU A 244 -1.09 6.85 8.55
CA LEU A 244 -0.81 7.27 9.94
C LEU A 244 -1.20 6.20 10.96
N ILE A 245 -2.34 5.55 10.77
CA ILE A 245 -2.80 4.46 11.65
C ILE A 245 -1.83 3.27 11.54
N LEU A 246 -1.42 2.91 10.32
CA LEU A 246 -0.43 1.86 10.09
C LEU A 246 0.87 2.12 10.84
N ASP A 247 1.41 3.33 10.71
CA ASP A 247 2.64 3.76 11.37
C ASP A 247 2.54 3.68 12.90
N ALA A 248 1.46 4.22 13.46
CA ALA A 248 1.21 4.16 14.90
C ALA A 248 1.07 2.72 15.42
N VAL A 249 0.37 1.85 14.68
CA VAL A 249 0.22 0.43 15.07
C VAL A 249 1.54 -0.33 14.90
N ALA A 250 2.31 -0.05 13.84
CA ALA A 250 3.62 -0.65 13.61
C ALA A 250 4.63 -0.27 14.71
N TYR A 251 4.60 0.98 15.17
CA TYR A 251 5.45 1.44 16.28
C TYR A 251 5.15 0.69 17.59
N VAL A 252 3.87 0.41 17.86
CA VAL A 252 3.45 -0.31 19.09
C VAL A 252 3.68 -1.82 18.98
N ILE A 253 3.57 -2.39 17.78
CA ILE A 253 3.63 -3.84 17.53
C ILE A 253 4.80 -4.14 16.57
N PRO A 254 6.04 -4.30 17.08
CA PRO A 254 7.23 -4.52 16.25
C PRO A 254 7.34 -5.94 15.67
N HIS A 255 6.35 -6.80 15.91
CA HIS A 255 6.31 -8.17 15.40
C HIS A 255 5.35 -8.28 14.21
N TRP A 256 5.88 -8.63 13.03
CA TRP A 256 5.15 -8.55 11.76
C TRP A 256 3.87 -9.39 11.70
N ARG A 257 3.85 -10.62 12.26
CA ARG A 257 2.63 -11.47 12.30
C ARG A 257 1.49 -10.81 13.07
N TRP A 258 1.78 -10.26 14.24
CA TRP A 258 0.81 -9.56 15.08
C TRP A 258 0.36 -8.24 14.45
N LEU A 259 1.28 -7.52 13.82
CA LEU A 259 0.97 -6.32 13.04
C LEU A 259 0.00 -6.64 11.90
N GLN A 260 0.27 -7.69 11.11
CA GLN A 260 -0.60 -8.14 10.03
C GLN A 260 -2.00 -8.53 10.55
N LEU A 261 -2.11 -9.19 11.70
CA LEU A 261 -3.41 -9.49 12.33
C LEU A 261 -4.13 -8.23 12.83
N ALA A 262 -3.42 -7.32 13.50
CA ALA A 262 -3.97 -6.07 14.02
C ALA A 262 -4.56 -5.20 12.90
N ILE A 263 -3.95 -5.22 11.72
CA ILE A 263 -4.42 -4.54 10.52
C ILE A 263 -5.62 -5.25 9.89
N THR A 264 -5.59 -6.59 9.83
CA THR A 264 -6.57 -7.37 9.06
C THR A 264 -7.87 -7.62 9.83
N LEU A 265 -7.80 -7.86 11.14
CA LEU A 265 -8.99 -8.18 11.94
C LEU A 265 -10.08 -7.09 11.91
N PRO A 266 -9.74 -5.78 12.00
CA PRO A 266 -10.73 -4.71 11.85
C PRO A 266 -11.45 -4.72 10.50
N CYS A 267 -10.84 -5.24 9.43
CA CYS A 267 -11.46 -5.31 8.11
C CYS A 267 -12.71 -6.21 8.09
N PHE A 268 -12.83 -7.19 8.98
CA PHE A 268 -14.06 -7.98 9.11
C PHE A 268 -15.27 -7.13 9.52
N LEU A 269 -15.07 -6.04 10.25
CA LEU A 269 -16.14 -5.12 10.63
C LEU A 269 -16.76 -4.42 9.41
N LEU A 270 -16.01 -4.29 8.31
CA LEU A 270 -16.51 -3.71 7.06
C LEU A 270 -17.59 -4.60 6.41
N LEU A 271 -17.71 -5.89 6.79
CA LEU A 271 -18.81 -6.75 6.34
C LEU A 271 -20.18 -6.25 6.83
N PHE A 272 -20.21 -5.49 7.93
CA PHE A 272 -21.42 -4.83 8.43
C PHE A 272 -21.99 -3.82 7.41
N TYR A 273 -21.23 -3.46 6.37
CA TYR A 273 -21.68 -2.53 5.34
C TYR A 273 -22.81 -3.09 4.49
N TYR A 274 -23.03 -4.41 4.53
CA TYR A 274 -24.21 -5.04 3.97
C TYR A 274 -25.51 -4.38 4.47
N TRP A 275 -25.58 -3.98 5.74
CA TRP A 275 -26.78 -3.34 6.30
C TRP A 275 -26.79 -1.82 6.15
N CYS A 276 -25.62 -1.18 6.06
CA CYS A 276 -25.53 0.28 6.08
C CYS A 276 -25.55 0.94 4.69
N LEU A 277 -25.03 0.26 3.67
CA LEU A 277 -24.87 0.83 2.33
C LEU A 277 -25.92 0.27 1.36
N PRO A 278 -26.55 1.12 0.53
CA PRO A 278 -27.40 0.67 -0.56
C PRO A 278 -26.53 0.17 -1.74
N GLU A 279 -27.15 -0.55 -2.67
CA GLU A 279 -26.55 -0.79 -3.97
C GLU A 279 -26.58 0.50 -4.80
N SER A 280 -25.70 0.62 -5.79
CA SER A 280 -25.66 1.80 -6.66
C SER A 280 -26.95 1.95 -7.48
N PRO A 281 -27.69 3.08 -7.35
CA PRO A 281 -28.87 3.32 -8.17
C PRO A 281 -28.55 3.39 -9.67
N ARG A 282 -27.39 3.97 -10.04
CA ARG A 282 -26.92 4.03 -11.43
C ARG A 282 -26.65 2.66 -12.01
N TRP A 283 -26.01 1.78 -11.23
CA TRP A 283 -25.78 0.40 -11.64
C TRP A 283 -27.10 -0.33 -11.84
N LEU A 284 -28.06 -0.19 -10.92
CA LEU A 284 -29.38 -0.81 -11.03
C LEU A 284 -30.13 -0.34 -12.29
N ILE A 285 -30.08 0.95 -12.62
CA ILE A 285 -30.63 1.49 -13.87
C ILE A 285 -29.93 0.87 -15.08
N SER A 286 -28.59 0.75 -15.05
CA SER A 286 -27.84 0.13 -16.15
C SER A 286 -28.19 -1.36 -16.38
N GLN A 287 -28.63 -2.05 -15.33
CA GLN A 287 -29.13 -3.44 -15.39
C GLN A 287 -30.63 -3.53 -15.71
N GLY A 288 -31.30 -2.39 -15.91
CA GLY A 288 -32.75 -2.29 -16.11
C GLY A 288 -33.57 -2.79 -14.92
N GLN A 289 -33.06 -2.61 -13.70
CA GLN A 289 -33.76 -2.87 -12.42
C GLN A 289 -34.28 -1.56 -11.82
N ASN A 290 -35.01 -0.78 -12.61
CA ASN A 290 -35.43 0.57 -12.23
C ASN A 290 -36.32 0.62 -10.99
N GLY A 291 -37.20 -0.37 -10.81
CA GLY A 291 -38.05 -0.43 -9.61
C GLY A 291 -37.23 -0.41 -8.31
N ARG A 292 -36.14 -1.21 -8.27
CA ARG A 292 -35.20 -1.21 -7.13
C ARG A 292 -34.39 0.07 -7.03
N ALA A 293 -33.96 0.63 -8.16
CA ALA A 293 -33.26 1.91 -8.17
C ALA A 293 -34.12 3.02 -7.57
N MET A 294 -35.40 3.09 -7.96
CA MET A 294 -36.37 4.06 -7.47
C MET A 294 -36.72 3.85 -5.99
N GLU A 295 -36.80 2.61 -5.53
CA GLU A 295 -36.98 2.29 -4.10
C GLU A 295 -35.81 2.83 -3.27
N ILE A 296 -34.57 2.59 -3.70
CA ILE A 296 -33.38 3.13 -3.04
C ILE A 296 -33.39 4.66 -3.06
N MET A 297 -33.70 5.28 -4.21
CA MET A 297 -33.77 6.74 -4.32
C MET A 297 -34.86 7.34 -3.43
N SER A 298 -36.00 6.65 -3.27
CA SER A 298 -37.06 7.02 -2.34
C SER A 298 -36.58 6.96 -0.89
N ASP A 299 -35.84 5.92 -0.51
CA ASP A 299 -35.27 5.78 0.83
C ASP A 299 -34.22 6.86 1.13
N ILE A 300 -33.37 7.19 0.15
CA ILE A 300 -32.41 8.31 0.25
C ILE A 300 -33.17 9.63 0.45
N ALA A 301 -34.22 9.89 -0.32
CA ALA A 301 -35.03 11.10 -0.18
C ALA A 301 -35.69 11.21 1.19
N LYS A 302 -36.29 10.11 1.67
CA LYS A 302 -36.89 10.05 3.01
C LYS A 302 -35.86 10.34 4.09
N LYS A 303 -34.66 9.75 4.02
CA LYS A 303 -33.59 9.96 5.00
C LYS A 303 -33.02 11.38 4.96
N ASN A 304 -33.06 12.05 3.80
CA ASN A 304 -32.67 13.45 3.64
C ASN A 304 -33.83 14.43 3.96
N GLY A 305 -35.03 13.94 4.27
CA GLY A 305 -36.20 14.78 4.49
C GLY A 305 -36.67 15.52 3.23
N LYS A 306 -36.37 14.99 2.05
CA LYS A 306 -36.74 15.55 0.74
C LYS A 306 -37.85 14.72 0.08
N VAL A 307 -38.58 15.35 -0.84
CA VAL A 307 -39.65 14.70 -1.61
C VAL A 307 -39.07 14.29 -2.97
N MET A 308 -39.44 13.09 -3.44
CA MET A 308 -39.05 12.63 -4.77
C MET A 308 -39.77 13.47 -5.84
N PRO A 309 -39.08 13.94 -6.89
CA PRO A 309 -39.70 14.70 -7.97
C PRO A 309 -40.74 13.84 -8.73
N ALA A 310 -41.95 14.38 -8.91
CA ALA A 310 -43.00 13.76 -9.72
C ALA A 310 -42.59 13.80 -11.20
N GLY A 311 -42.38 12.64 -11.81
CA GLY A 311 -41.88 12.50 -13.19
C GLY A 311 -40.85 11.39 -13.41
N PHE A 312 -40.35 10.77 -12.33
CA PHE A 312 -39.40 9.65 -12.39
C PHE A 312 -40.02 8.27 -12.12
N GLU A 313 -41.28 8.20 -11.65
CA GLU A 313 -42.04 6.94 -11.59
C GLU A 313 -42.27 6.34 -12.99
N SER A 314 -42.12 7.16 -14.05
CA SER A 314 -42.36 6.82 -15.44
C SER A 314 -41.10 6.81 -16.30
N ILE A 315 -39.97 6.29 -15.81
CA ILE A 315 -38.98 5.75 -16.77
C ILE A 315 -39.71 4.62 -17.50
N ASN A 316 -40.17 4.91 -18.71
CA ASN A 316 -41.03 4.02 -19.49
C ASN A 316 -40.29 2.71 -19.75
N LEU A 317 -40.80 1.63 -19.14
CA LEU A 317 -40.37 0.24 -19.36
C LEU A 317 -40.42 -0.20 -20.84
N GLU A 318 -41.04 0.59 -21.72
CA GLU A 318 -41.21 0.33 -23.15
C GLU A 318 -40.01 0.82 -24.00
N GLU A 319 -39.46 2.01 -23.74
CA GLU A 319 -38.21 2.48 -24.41
C GLU A 319 -37.00 1.61 -23.98
N GLU A 320 -37.08 0.98 -22.80
CA GLU A 320 -36.02 0.13 -22.23
C GLU A 320 -35.97 -1.29 -22.78
N LYS A 321 -37.08 -1.83 -23.31
CA LYS A 321 -37.05 -3.14 -23.99
C LYS A 321 -36.26 -3.06 -25.28
N GLU A 322 -36.40 -1.96 -26.03
CA GLU A 322 -35.66 -1.71 -27.26
C GLU A 322 -34.17 -1.44 -26.99
N GLU A 323 -33.82 -0.69 -25.93
CA GLU A 323 -32.41 -0.53 -25.51
C GLU A 323 -31.79 -1.81 -24.94
N LYS A 324 -32.56 -2.65 -24.22
CA LYS A 324 -32.10 -3.96 -23.72
C LYS A 324 -31.80 -4.94 -24.85
N GLU A 325 -32.68 -5.05 -25.84
CA GLU A 325 -32.42 -5.91 -27.02
C GLU A 325 -31.19 -5.45 -27.82
N GLN A 326 -30.91 -4.14 -27.85
CA GLN A 326 -29.68 -3.60 -28.44
C GLN A 326 -28.43 -3.78 -27.56
N LYS A 327 -28.54 -3.68 -26.23
CA LYS A 327 -27.44 -3.87 -25.26
C LYS A 327 -27.09 -5.34 -25.01
N GLU A 328 -28.05 -6.26 -25.01
CA GLU A 328 -27.78 -7.70 -24.87
C GLU A 328 -26.97 -8.25 -26.06
N ASN A 329 -27.15 -7.70 -27.26
CA ASN A 329 -26.35 -8.03 -28.44
C ASN A 329 -24.94 -7.38 -28.44
N ARG A 330 -24.67 -6.40 -27.57
CA ARG A 330 -23.39 -5.67 -27.48
C ARG A 330 -23.10 -5.27 -26.03
N GLY A 331 -22.88 -6.23 -25.15
CA GLY A 331 -22.30 -5.93 -23.85
C GLY A 331 -21.00 -5.14 -24.02
N PRO A 332 -20.74 -4.08 -23.24
CA PRO A 332 -19.51 -3.30 -23.37
C PRO A 332 -18.32 -4.23 -23.14
N SER A 333 -17.49 -4.37 -24.18
CA SER A 333 -16.29 -5.20 -24.16
C SER A 333 -15.06 -4.34 -23.84
N LEU A 334 -14.01 -4.94 -23.28
CA LEU A 334 -12.74 -4.23 -23.10
C LEU A 334 -12.17 -3.72 -24.43
N LEU A 335 -12.54 -4.35 -25.54
CA LEU A 335 -12.16 -3.93 -26.90
C LEU A 335 -12.85 -2.63 -27.33
N ASP A 336 -13.99 -2.27 -26.74
CA ASP A 336 -14.67 -1.01 -27.05
C ASP A 336 -13.89 0.21 -26.55
N LEU A 337 -13.01 0.07 -25.54
CA LEU A 337 -12.13 1.14 -25.07
C LEU A 337 -11.13 1.64 -26.14
N VAL A 338 -10.78 0.76 -27.09
CA VAL A 338 -9.80 1.07 -28.16
C VAL A 338 -10.46 1.16 -29.54
N ARG A 339 -11.76 0.86 -29.63
CA ARG A 339 -12.49 0.76 -30.89
C ARG A 339 -12.66 2.09 -31.60
N THR A 340 -12.93 3.17 -30.88
CA THR A 340 -13.08 4.51 -31.46
C THR A 340 -11.84 5.36 -31.22
N THR A 341 -11.48 6.21 -32.18
CA THR A 341 -10.27 7.05 -32.10
C THR A 341 -10.25 7.96 -30.86
N GLN A 342 -11.41 8.49 -30.46
CA GLN A 342 -11.53 9.35 -29.28
C GLN A 342 -11.35 8.54 -27.98
N MET A 343 -12.03 7.41 -27.83
CA MET A 343 -11.88 6.56 -26.64
C MET A 343 -10.46 6.03 -26.54
N ARG A 344 -9.87 5.58 -27.65
CA ARG A 344 -8.47 5.13 -27.70
C ARG A 344 -7.51 6.21 -27.22
N LYS A 345 -7.69 7.46 -27.67
CA LYS A 345 -6.87 8.60 -27.23
C LYS A 345 -6.99 8.83 -25.73
N TYR A 346 -8.21 8.87 -25.18
CA TYR A 346 -8.41 9.07 -23.75
C TYR A 346 -7.89 7.91 -22.90
N THR A 347 -8.11 6.66 -23.34
CA THR A 347 -7.58 5.46 -22.70
C THR A 347 -6.06 5.50 -22.59
N PHE A 348 -5.34 5.78 -23.69
CA PHE A 348 -3.87 5.88 -23.64
C PHE A 348 -3.37 7.03 -22.77
N ILE A 349 -4.02 8.19 -22.80
CA ILE A 349 -3.66 9.32 -21.93
C ILE A 349 -3.84 8.94 -20.46
N LEU A 350 -4.95 8.31 -20.09
CA LEU A 350 -5.21 7.89 -18.72
C LEU A 350 -4.26 6.78 -18.27
N MET A 351 -3.99 5.79 -19.12
CA MET A 351 -3.00 4.73 -18.83
C MET A 351 -1.62 5.31 -18.55
N TYR A 352 -1.15 6.24 -19.39
CA TYR A 352 0.13 6.90 -19.18
C TYR A 352 0.18 7.70 -17.86
N ASN A 353 -0.87 8.49 -17.57
CA ASN A 353 -0.93 9.25 -16.31
C ASN A 353 -0.95 8.36 -15.07
N TRP A 354 -1.67 7.24 -15.12
CA TRP A 354 -1.68 6.26 -14.03
C TRP A 354 -0.32 5.58 -13.88
N PHE A 355 0.33 5.22 -14.98
CA PHE A 355 1.65 4.61 -14.99
C PHE A 355 2.70 5.51 -14.34
N THR A 356 2.80 6.78 -14.76
CA THR A 356 3.78 7.71 -14.18
C THR A 356 3.53 7.96 -12.70
N SER A 357 2.26 8.12 -12.30
CA SER A 357 1.89 8.37 -10.90
C SER A 357 2.17 7.17 -10.01
N ALA A 358 1.86 5.96 -10.49
CA ALA A 358 2.08 4.73 -9.74
C ALA A 358 3.57 4.46 -9.53
N ILE A 359 4.40 4.61 -10.58
CA ILE A 359 5.85 4.44 -10.46
C ILE A 359 6.45 5.44 -9.47
N MET A 360 6.09 6.71 -9.59
CA MET A 360 6.62 7.75 -8.72
C MET A 360 6.22 7.51 -7.26
N TYR A 361 4.93 7.28 -7.00
CA TYR A 361 4.43 7.08 -5.65
C TYR A 361 5.00 5.81 -5.01
N GLN A 362 5.00 4.69 -5.73
CA GLN A 362 5.48 3.42 -5.20
C GLN A 362 7.01 3.39 -5.06
N GLY A 363 7.73 3.99 -6.02
CA GLY A 363 9.18 4.12 -5.95
C GLY A 363 9.63 4.95 -4.74
N LEU A 364 8.99 6.09 -4.49
CA LEU A 364 9.30 6.91 -3.32
C LEU A 364 9.04 6.15 -2.01
N ILE A 365 7.91 5.44 -1.92
CA ILE A 365 7.55 4.69 -0.71
C ILE A 365 8.52 3.55 -0.41
N ILE A 366 8.96 2.80 -1.42
CA ILE A 366 9.89 1.68 -1.20
C ILE A 366 11.27 2.20 -0.75
N HIS A 367 11.65 3.41 -1.14
CA HIS A 367 12.87 4.05 -0.67
C HIS A 367 12.74 4.75 0.70
N LEU A 368 11.51 4.94 1.23
CA LEU A 368 11.32 5.42 2.59
C LEU A 368 11.90 4.38 3.57
N GLY A 369 12.82 4.82 4.43
CA GLY A 369 13.51 3.97 5.40
C GLY A 369 14.93 3.54 5.02
N ILE A 370 15.41 3.88 3.82
CA ILE A 370 16.83 3.70 3.44
C ILE A 370 17.67 4.94 3.84
N SER A 371 17.03 6.11 4.02
CA SER A 371 17.72 7.40 4.13
C SER A 371 17.78 8.01 5.54
N GLY A 372 17.10 7.43 6.55
CA GLY A 372 17.01 8.03 7.89
C GLY A 372 17.24 7.05 9.03
N ASP A 373 17.67 7.58 10.18
CA ASP A 373 17.98 6.82 11.41
C ASP A 373 16.74 6.12 12.01
N ASN A 374 15.52 6.54 11.65
CA ASN A 374 14.27 5.98 12.18
C ASN A 374 13.15 5.94 11.13
N VAL A 375 12.87 4.73 10.62
CA VAL A 375 11.85 4.48 9.59
C VAL A 375 10.45 4.95 9.99
N TYR A 376 10.07 4.85 11.27
CA TYR A 376 8.74 5.28 11.74
C TYR A 376 8.56 6.79 11.59
N LEU A 377 9.56 7.59 11.98
CA LEU A 377 9.48 9.05 11.86
C LEU A 377 9.45 9.52 10.41
N ASP A 378 10.28 8.92 9.55
CA ASP A 378 10.30 9.24 8.12
C ASP A 378 8.95 8.94 7.46
N PHE A 379 8.37 7.79 7.80
CA PHE A 379 7.07 7.39 7.29
C PHE A 379 5.93 8.29 7.83
N PHE A 380 6.00 8.67 9.11
CA PHE A 380 5.07 9.60 9.75
C PHE A 380 5.06 10.96 9.04
N TYR A 381 6.24 11.55 8.82
CA TYR A 381 6.36 12.84 8.14
C TYR A 381 5.88 12.76 6.69
N SER A 382 6.26 11.70 5.96
CA SER A 382 5.77 11.48 4.60
C SER A 382 4.24 11.41 4.55
N SER A 383 3.62 10.71 5.49
CA SER A 383 2.16 10.58 5.60
C SER A 383 1.48 11.91 5.97
N LEU A 384 2.11 12.73 6.82
CA LEU A 384 1.58 14.04 7.21
C LEU A 384 1.55 15.04 6.05
N VAL A 385 2.48 14.95 5.10
CA VAL A 385 2.54 15.86 3.94
C VAL A 385 1.34 15.65 2.98
N GLU A 386 0.67 14.50 3.01
CA GLU A 386 -0.50 14.24 2.18
C GLU A 386 -1.73 15.11 2.54
N PHE A 387 -1.90 15.50 3.80
CA PHE A 387 -3.03 16.33 4.24
C PHE A 387 -3.00 17.76 3.69
N PRO A 388 -1.91 18.54 3.84
CA PRO A 388 -1.83 19.86 3.22
C PRO A 388 -1.86 19.75 1.69
N ALA A 389 -1.28 18.70 1.10
CA ALA A 389 -1.37 18.46 -0.34
C ALA A 389 -2.82 18.27 -0.80
N ALA A 390 -3.65 17.53 -0.04
CA ALA A 390 -5.07 17.36 -0.34
C ALA A 390 -5.85 18.69 -0.29
N LEU A 391 -5.56 19.56 0.71
CA LEU A 391 -6.17 20.88 0.80
C LEU A 391 -5.79 21.76 -0.40
N ILE A 392 -4.50 21.78 -0.77
CA ILE A 392 -4.02 22.50 -1.95
C ILE A 392 -4.71 21.97 -3.21
N LEU A 393 -4.89 20.64 -3.34
CA LEU A 393 -5.55 20.04 -4.48
C LEU A 393 -7.02 20.46 -4.59
N ILE A 394 -7.77 20.50 -3.48
CA ILE A 394 -9.16 20.99 -3.46
C ILE A 394 -9.21 22.45 -3.92
N LEU A 395 -8.39 23.33 -3.33
CA LEU A 395 -8.39 24.76 -3.65
C LEU A 395 -7.96 25.07 -5.09
N THR A 396 -6.96 24.34 -5.60
CA THR A 396 -6.41 24.57 -6.94
C THR A 396 -7.31 24.01 -8.04
N THR A 397 -7.92 22.83 -7.83
CA THR A 397 -8.76 22.20 -8.85
C THR A 397 -10.09 22.94 -9.07
N GLU A 398 -10.61 23.63 -8.05
CA GLU A 398 -11.77 24.51 -8.19
C GLU A 398 -11.46 25.79 -8.99
N ARG A 399 -10.29 26.40 -8.77
CA ARG A 399 -9.93 27.69 -9.38
C ARG A 399 -9.28 27.58 -10.76
N MET A 400 -8.35 26.64 -10.93
CA MET A 400 -7.46 26.55 -12.10
C MET A 400 -7.80 25.38 -13.03
N GLY A 401 -8.85 24.61 -12.70
CA GLY A 401 -9.17 23.35 -13.37
C GLY A 401 -8.16 22.25 -13.06
N ARG A 402 -8.27 21.09 -13.72
CA ARG A 402 -7.50 19.89 -13.38
C ARG A 402 -6.14 19.76 -14.06
N ARG A 403 -5.99 20.32 -15.27
CA ARG A 403 -4.82 20.07 -16.13
C ARG A 403 -3.54 20.72 -15.62
N TYR A 404 -3.61 21.99 -15.21
CA TYR A 404 -2.43 22.72 -14.77
C TYR A 404 -1.88 22.20 -13.45
N PRO A 405 -2.69 22.00 -12.38
CA PRO A 405 -2.18 21.45 -11.12
C PRO A 405 -1.52 20.07 -11.29
N TRP A 406 -2.08 19.23 -12.17
CA TRP A 406 -1.52 17.92 -12.49
C TRP A 406 -0.14 18.03 -13.16
N ALA A 407 -0.02 18.87 -14.19
CA ALA A 407 1.24 19.07 -14.91
C ALA A 407 2.32 19.69 -14.01
N THR A 408 1.96 20.69 -13.20
CA THR A 408 2.90 21.33 -12.28
C THR A 408 3.37 20.37 -11.20
N ALA A 409 2.47 19.56 -10.62
CA ALA A 409 2.84 18.59 -9.59
C ALA A 409 3.82 17.53 -10.13
N ASN A 410 3.57 17.00 -11.34
CA ASN A 410 4.48 16.03 -11.96
C ASN A 410 5.86 16.65 -12.31
N LEU A 411 5.89 17.90 -12.79
CA LEU A 411 7.16 18.59 -13.06
C LEU A 411 7.96 18.85 -11.78
N VAL A 412 7.30 19.31 -10.72
CA VAL A 412 7.93 19.56 -9.42
C VAL A 412 8.47 18.26 -8.82
N ALA A 413 7.68 17.18 -8.84
CA ALA A 413 8.11 15.88 -8.34
C ALA A 413 9.28 15.31 -9.16
N GLY A 414 9.24 15.42 -10.49
CA GLY A 414 10.36 15.01 -11.36
C GLY A 414 11.63 15.82 -11.10
N ALA A 415 11.52 17.13 -10.91
CA ALA A 415 12.64 17.98 -10.53
C ALA A 415 13.21 17.60 -9.14
N ALA A 416 12.34 17.31 -8.17
CA ALA A 416 12.75 16.87 -6.84
C ALA A 416 13.51 15.54 -6.89
N CYS A 417 13.03 14.55 -7.66
CA CYS A 417 13.74 13.28 -7.84
C CYS A 417 15.10 13.47 -8.52
N LEU A 418 15.22 14.37 -9.51
CA LEU A 418 16.51 14.70 -10.12
C LEU A 418 17.47 15.33 -9.12
N VAL A 419 17.00 16.28 -8.30
CA VAL A 419 17.82 16.89 -7.24
C VAL A 419 18.29 15.84 -6.23
N ALA A 420 17.40 14.93 -5.81
CA ALA A 420 17.75 13.83 -4.91
C ALA A 420 18.85 12.94 -5.50
N ALA A 421 18.79 12.61 -6.80
CA ALA A 421 19.80 11.80 -7.48
C ALA A 421 21.20 12.46 -7.52
N PHE A 422 21.30 13.78 -7.46
CA PHE A 422 22.58 14.52 -7.44
C PHE A 422 23.06 14.90 -6.03
N THR A 423 22.31 14.57 -4.98
CA THR A 423 22.67 14.92 -3.60
C THR A 423 23.47 13.77 -2.95
N PRO A 424 24.68 14.01 -2.43
CA PRO A 424 25.47 12.96 -1.77
C PRO A 424 24.80 12.47 -0.47
N GLU A 425 24.88 11.16 -0.22
CA GLU A 425 24.18 10.42 0.86
C GLU A 425 24.38 11.02 2.27
N GLY A 426 25.49 11.73 2.54
CA GLY A 426 25.77 12.34 3.85
C GLY A 426 25.17 13.72 4.12
N LYS A 427 24.50 14.38 3.17
CA LYS A 427 23.94 15.74 3.35
C LYS A 427 22.41 15.82 3.35
N LEU A 428 21.71 14.72 3.04
CA LEU A 428 20.24 14.72 2.92
C LEU A 428 19.54 14.92 4.28
N VAL A 429 20.15 14.44 5.37
CA VAL A 429 19.61 14.46 6.74
C VAL A 429 19.42 15.89 7.29
N ILE A 430 20.22 16.87 6.81
CA ILE A 430 20.21 18.24 7.36
C ILE A 430 18.99 19.05 6.87
N SER A 431 18.32 18.65 5.79
CA SER A 431 17.25 19.48 5.21
C SER A 431 15.83 19.19 5.72
N ILE A 432 15.61 18.09 6.46
CA ILE A 432 14.26 17.69 6.95
C ILE A 432 14.13 17.82 8.48
N HIS A 433 15.24 17.88 9.23
CA HIS A 433 15.21 18.11 10.67
C HIS A 433 15.47 19.58 11.05
N PRO A 434 14.48 20.33 11.58
CA PRO A 434 14.74 21.62 12.21
C PRO A 434 15.33 21.49 13.63
N PHE A 435 15.59 20.27 14.12
CA PHE A 435 16.23 20.01 15.41
C PHE A 435 17.54 19.24 15.23
N PRO A 436 18.71 19.81 15.55
CA PRO A 436 19.97 19.11 15.47
C PRO A 436 20.05 18.09 16.62
N CYS A 437 19.79 16.81 16.32
CA CYS A 437 20.26 15.72 17.18
C CYS A 437 21.78 15.60 16.99
N ARG A 438 22.52 15.95 18.05
CA ARG A 438 23.97 15.79 18.15
C ARG A 438 24.36 14.33 17.85
N VAL A 439 24.96 14.10 16.69
CA VAL A 439 25.81 12.93 16.46
C VAL A 439 26.97 13.05 17.43
N ARG A 440 27.10 12.08 18.34
CA ARG A 440 28.24 11.96 19.24
C ARG A 440 29.36 11.31 18.43
N GLU A 441 30.18 12.14 17.78
CA GLU A 441 31.46 11.70 17.22
C GLU A 441 32.32 11.15 18.37
N GLY A 442 32.38 9.82 18.47
CA GLY A 442 33.35 9.10 19.27
C GLY A 442 34.73 9.33 18.68
N SER A 443 35.54 10.06 19.42
CA SER A 443 36.83 10.62 19.03
C SER A 443 37.86 9.53 18.75
N LEU A 444 38.51 9.62 17.59
CA LEU A 444 39.86 9.13 17.36
C LEU A 444 40.79 9.55 18.52
N ILE A 445 41.34 8.57 19.23
CA ILE A 445 42.75 8.52 19.68
C ILE A 445 43.21 7.07 19.57
#